data_AF-A0A7X7I560-F1
#
_entry.id   AF-A0A7X7I560-F1
#
_cell.length_a   1.000
_cell.length_b   1.000
_cell.length_c   1.000
_cell.angle_alpha   90.00
_cell.angle_beta   90.00
_cell.angle_gamma   90.00
#
_symmetry.space_group_name_H-M   'P 1'
#
loop_
_entity.id
_entity.type
_entity.pdbx_description
1 polymer ?
#
loop_
_entity_poly.entity_id
_entity_poly.type
_entity_poly.pdbx_seq_one_letter_code
_entity_poly.pdbx_strand_id
1 'polypeptide(L)'
;NLKGVMPRSRYNEIISFLKGGVRDQSISRTTLKWGIPVPGDDAHVVYVWFDALINYVTACGYLDDRKKFDTFWPEVRHLVGKDIIRFHCVIWPIMLLALGVNPPVSVFAHGWWTVEGEKMSKSKGNVVDPFEMVERYGADPFRYFLLREVPFGLDGDFSESAVVGRINSDLANDLGNLLNRTLQMIDNFFQGSLPASCRRGEREEEIVQRAAAVLAEVDEKIEDFAFDDALKSIWSFISRGNKYIDETMPWKLAKEGKTEELSSVLNTLYDILRLSAMLVAPFIPETAARIWEQLGLDGEPVNMRFDGFSWGDRAPGHTVKKGKVLFPRIDLEEWKKAREAKAPAPAQPASEEPAIVHEELVGIDSFKAVELRVAQILNVEEIPKSKKLYKLTVDLGYEKRTIVSGIKEFFTPDELLHKKIVVVVNLQPAKLCGVESNGMLLAAGDGKKTTLALLTPDKDIPLGSRVS
;
A
#
# COMPACT_ATOMS: atom_id res chain seq x y z
N ASN A 1 -20.26 15.64 -16.41
CA ASN A 1 -20.44 15.01 -15.08
C ASN A 1 -19.09 15.07 -14.35
N LEU A 2 -18.97 15.87 -13.27
CA LEU A 2 -17.70 16.07 -12.56
C LEU A 2 -17.26 14.83 -11.75
N LYS A 3 -18.15 13.84 -11.57
CA LYS A 3 -17.89 12.56 -10.88
C LYS A 3 -17.36 11.44 -11.81
N GLY A 4 -17.11 11.73 -13.10
CA GLY A 4 -16.62 10.71 -14.05
C GLY A 4 -15.18 10.23 -13.77
N VAL A 5 -14.34 11.07 -13.14
CA VAL A 5 -13.01 10.70 -12.65
C VAL A 5 -12.85 11.23 -11.23
N MET A 6 -12.52 10.35 -10.30
CA MET A 6 -12.41 10.64 -8.88
C MET A 6 -11.07 10.13 -8.30
N PRO A 7 -10.52 10.77 -7.25
CA PRO A 7 -10.92 12.07 -6.70
C PRO A 7 -10.58 13.25 -7.64
N ARG A 8 -11.00 14.47 -7.26
CA ARG A 8 -10.83 15.68 -8.08
C ARG A 8 -9.39 15.97 -8.51
N SER A 9 -8.41 15.62 -7.68
CA SER A 9 -6.99 15.74 -8.01
C SER A 9 -6.62 14.91 -9.25
N ARG A 10 -7.13 13.68 -9.34
CA ARG A 10 -6.89 12.78 -10.47
C ARG A 10 -7.57 13.25 -11.75
N TYR A 11 -8.77 13.79 -11.65
CA TYR A 11 -9.43 14.46 -12.79
C TYR A 11 -8.54 15.56 -13.38
N ASN A 12 -7.99 16.44 -12.52
CA ASN A 12 -7.13 17.53 -12.97
C ASN A 12 -5.86 17.03 -13.68
N GLU A 13 -5.25 15.95 -13.18
CA GLU A 13 -4.10 15.31 -13.81
C GLU A 13 -4.42 14.76 -15.21
N ILE A 14 -5.54 14.05 -15.36
CA ILE A 14 -5.96 13.51 -16.66
C ILE A 14 -6.27 14.64 -17.65
N ILE A 15 -6.97 15.69 -17.22
CA ILE A 15 -7.25 16.84 -18.09
C ILE A 15 -5.96 17.55 -18.51
N SER A 16 -5.01 17.71 -17.60
CA SER A 16 -3.70 18.30 -17.93
C SER A 16 -2.95 17.45 -18.97
N PHE A 17 -2.96 16.12 -18.80
CA PHE A 17 -2.37 15.19 -19.76
C PHE A 17 -3.02 15.30 -21.15
N LEU A 18 -4.36 15.35 -21.22
CA LEU A 18 -5.08 15.49 -22.50
C LEU A 18 -4.79 16.83 -23.19
N LYS A 19 -4.67 17.93 -22.42
CA LYS A 19 -4.30 19.24 -22.96
C LYS A 19 -2.88 19.30 -23.51
N GLY A 20 -1.99 18.42 -23.05
CA GLY A 20 -0.63 18.27 -23.57
C GLY A 20 -0.55 17.62 -24.96
N GLY A 21 -1.67 17.12 -25.48
CA GLY A 21 -1.73 16.37 -26.73
C GLY A 21 -1.47 14.87 -26.52
N VAL A 22 -2.20 14.05 -27.27
CA VAL A 22 -2.08 12.59 -27.25
C VAL A 22 -1.52 12.09 -28.58
N ARG A 23 -0.86 10.92 -28.56
CA ARG A 23 -0.34 10.25 -29.75
C ARG A 23 -1.01 8.90 -29.91
N ASP A 24 -0.92 8.35 -31.12
CA ASP A 24 -1.37 6.99 -31.39
C ASP A 24 -0.63 5.99 -30.50
N GLN A 25 -1.39 5.05 -29.95
CA GLN A 25 -0.89 4.01 -29.07
C GLN A 25 -0.79 2.70 -29.87
N SER A 26 0.41 2.11 -29.92
CA SER A 26 0.59 0.79 -30.52
C SER A 26 -0.14 -0.28 -29.70
N ILE A 27 -1.07 -0.99 -30.35
CA ILE A 27 -1.92 -2.05 -29.78
C ILE A 27 -1.46 -3.48 -30.11
N SER A 28 -0.31 -3.65 -30.76
CA SER A 28 0.27 -4.98 -31.05
C SER A 28 1.78 -5.05 -30.80
N ARG A 29 2.33 -6.25 -30.65
CA ARG A 29 3.76 -6.54 -30.46
C ARG A 29 4.17 -7.75 -31.31
N THR A 30 5.40 -7.75 -31.80
CA THR A 30 5.98 -8.88 -32.58
C THR A 30 7.02 -9.69 -31.79
N THR A 31 7.53 -9.13 -30.69
CA THR A 31 8.64 -9.71 -29.91
C THR A 31 8.20 -10.75 -28.87
N LEU A 32 6.89 -10.87 -28.62
CA LEU A 32 6.33 -11.74 -27.59
C LEU A 32 5.50 -12.85 -28.24
N LYS A 33 5.64 -14.06 -27.71
CA LYS A 33 4.82 -15.23 -28.12
C LYS A 33 3.63 -15.49 -27.18
N TRP A 34 3.63 -14.89 -25.98
CA TRP A 34 2.56 -15.05 -25.00
C TRP A 34 1.59 -13.88 -25.08
N GLY A 35 0.39 -14.11 -25.62
CA GLY A 35 -0.67 -13.13 -25.77
C GLY A 35 -1.74 -13.62 -26.75
N ILE A 36 -2.83 -12.85 -26.90
CA ILE A 36 -3.87 -13.12 -27.89
C ILE A 36 -3.33 -12.75 -29.29
N PRO A 37 -3.38 -13.64 -30.30
CA PRO A 37 -3.00 -13.31 -31.67
C PRO A 37 -3.87 -12.20 -32.26
N VAL A 38 -3.30 -11.31 -33.06
CA VAL A 38 -4.08 -10.29 -33.77
C VAL A 38 -4.92 -10.99 -34.86
N PRO A 39 -6.25 -10.77 -34.91
CA PRO A 39 -7.09 -11.40 -35.93
C PRO A 39 -6.60 -11.07 -37.35
N GLY A 40 -6.24 -12.10 -38.11
CA GLY A 40 -5.74 -11.96 -39.48
C GLY A 40 -4.22 -11.76 -39.61
N ASP A 41 -3.47 -11.68 -38.50
CA ASP A 41 -2.01 -11.59 -38.50
C ASP A 41 -1.39 -12.26 -37.25
N ASP A 42 -1.13 -13.56 -37.35
CA ASP A 42 -0.56 -14.38 -36.27
C ASP A 42 0.91 -14.03 -35.95
N ALA A 43 1.57 -13.21 -36.76
CA ALA A 43 2.91 -12.69 -36.45
C ALA A 43 2.89 -11.62 -35.34
N HIS A 44 1.70 -11.07 -35.05
CA HIS A 44 1.48 -10.07 -34.04
C HIS A 44 0.63 -10.62 -32.88
N VAL A 45 1.00 -10.23 -31.66
CA VAL A 45 0.18 -10.42 -30.45
C VAL A 45 -0.40 -9.09 -29.98
N VAL A 46 -1.64 -9.12 -29.49
CA VAL A 46 -2.33 -7.96 -28.93
C VAL A 46 -1.58 -7.43 -27.70
N TYR A 47 -1.48 -6.11 -27.60
CA TYR A 47 -0.87 -5.45 -26.46
C TYR A 47 -1.66 -5.78 -25.18
N VAL A 48 -0.97 -6.25 -24.14
CA VAL A 48 -1.58 -6.73 -22.90
C VAL A 48 -2.58 -5.78 -22.25
N TRP A 49 -2.37 -4.46 -22.32
CA TRP A 49 -3.34 -3.49 -21.77
C TRP A 49 -4.59 -3.36 -22.63
N PHE A 50 -4.48 -3.55 -23.95
CA PHE A 50 -5.64 -3.55 -24.84
C PHE A 50 -6.53 -4.76 -24.56
N ASP A 51 -5.91 -5.94 -24.42
CA ASP A 51 -6.61 -7.16 -23.99
C ASP A 51 -7.18 -7.02 -22.57
N ALA A 52 -6.34 -6.66 -21.60
CA ALA A 52 -6.74 -6.59 -20.20
C ALA A 52 -7.96 -5.68 -19.98
N LEU A 53 -8.06 -4.51 -20.63
CA LEU A 53 -9.22 -3.62 -20.45
C LEU A 53 -10.55 -4.25 -20.92
N ILE A 54 -10.52 -5.16 -21.90
CA ILE A 54 -11.72 -5.84 -22.41
C ILE A 54 -12.33 -6.78 -21.35
N ASN A 55 -11.56 -7.19 -20.33
CA ASN A 55 -12.06 -8.05 -19.26
C ASN A 55 -13.38 -7.53 -18.63
N TYR A 56 -13.53 -6.20 -18.50
CA TYR A 56 -14.69 -5.59 -17.86
C TYR A 56 -15.99 -5.82 -18.64
N VAL A 57 -15.95 -5.63 -19.96
CA VAL A 57 -17.11 -5.86 -20.84
C VAL A 57 -17.38 -7.36 -20.99
N THR A 58 -16.34 -8.19 -21.02
CA THR A 58 -16.47 -9.66 -21.02
C THR A 58 -17.18 -10.15 -19.77
N ALA A 59 -16.77 -9.68 -18.59
CA ALA A 59 -17.41 -10.04 -17.32
C ALA A 59 -18.89 -9.63 -17.25
N CYS A 60 -19.23 -8.50 -17.88
CA CYS A 60 -20.61 -8.03 -18.01
C CYS A 60 -21.42 -8.77 -19.08
N GLY A 61 -20.82 -9.66 -19.88
CA GLY A 61 -21.52 -10.45 -20.89
C GLY A 61 -21.71 -9.73 -22.23
N TYR A 62 -20.81 -8.81 -22.60
CA TYR A 62 -20.95 -8.00 -23.83
C TYR A 62 -21.26 -8.80 -25.10
N LEU A 63 -20.61 -9.95 -25.30
CA LEU A 63 -20.86 -10.85 -26.44
C LEU A 63 -21.77 -12.03 -26.08
N ASP A 64 -21.69 -12.54 -24.84
CA ASP A 64 -22.31 -13.82 -24.46
C ASP A 64 -23.68 -13.68 -23.78
N ASP A 65 -23.96 -12.55 -23.12
CA ASP A 65 -25.19 -12.30 -22.38
C ASP A 65 -25.57 -10.81 -22.41
N ARG A 66 -26.32 -10.45 -23.45
CA ARG A 66 -26.74 -9.06 -23.65
C ARG A 66 -27.61 -8.52 -22.51
N LYS A 67 -28.45 -9.37 -21.90
CA LYS A 67 -29.32 -8.96 -20.79
C LYS A 67 -28.48 -8.60 -19.55
N LYS A 68 -27.46 -9.39 -19.25
CA LYS A 68 -26.49 -9.08 -18.19
C LYS A 68 -25.76 -7.77 -18.49
N PHE A 69 -25.32 -7.57 -19.73
CA PHE A 69 -24.59 -6.37 -20.11
C PHE A 69 -25.46 -5.11 -19.93
N ASP A 70 -26.67 -5.11 -20.47
CA ASP A 70 -27.58 -3.96 -20.38
C ASP A 70 -28.07 -3.70 -18.93
N THR A 71 -28.02 -4.71 -18.05
CA THR A 71 -28.36 -4.56 -16.63
C THR A 71 -27.22 -3.91 -15.84
N PHE A 72 -25.97 -4.36 -16.03
CA PHE A 72 -24.86 -3.96 -15.17
C PHE A 72 -24.02 -2.82 -15.75
N TRP A 73 -23.74 -2.84 -17.05
CA TRP A 73 -22.80 -1.90 -17.69
C TRP A 73 -23.14 -0.41 -17.44
N PRO A 74 -24.42 0.02 -17.52
CA PRO A 74 -24.78 1.42 -17.29
C PRO A 74 -24.45 1.95 -15.88
N GLU A 75 -24.22 1.08 -14.91
CA GLU A 75 -23.95 1.43 -13.50
C GLU A 75 -22.49 1.18 -13.08
N VAL A 76 -21.64 0.71 -14.01
CA VAL A 76 -20.26 0.31 -13.71
C VAL A 76 -19.44 1.50 -13.24
N ARG A 77 -18.77 1.30 -12.10
CA ARG A 77 -17.75 2.18 -11.53
C ARG A 77 -16.45 1.38 -11.42
N HIS A 78 -15.34 1.92 -11.89
CA HIS A 78 -14.04 1.27 -11.82
C HIS A 78 -13.24 1.79 -10.61
N LEU A 79 -12.76 0.88 -9.77
CA LEU A 79 -11.82 1.16 -8.69
C LEU A 79 -10.43 0.69 -9.11
N VAL A 80 -9.48 1.61 -9.17
CA VAL A 80 -8.12 1.33 -9.67
C VAL A 80 -7.05 2.01 -8.84
N GLY A 81 -5.81 1.53 -8.93
CA GLY A 81 -4.65 2.28 -8.44
C GLY A 81 -4.36 3.51 -9.31
N LYS A 82 -3.86 4.58 -8.70
CA LYS A 82 -3.49 5.82 -9.42
C LYS A 82 -2.44 5.62 -10.53
N ASP A 83 -1.66 4.55 -10.50
CA ASP A 83 -0.64 4.21 -11.49
C ASP A 83 -1.22 3.80 -12.83
N ILE A 84 -2.41 3.19 -12.84
CA ILE A 84 -3.06 2.67 -14.04
C ILE A 84 -4.22 3.54 -14.52
N ILE A 85 -4.39 4.73 -13.93
CA ILE A 85 -5.51 5.64 -14.22
C ILE A 85 -5.53 6.09 -15.69
N ARG A 86 -4.37 6.26 -16.34
CA ARG A 86 -4.32 6.67 -17.76
C ARG A 86 -4.94 5.63 -18.68
N PHE A 87 -4.77 4.34 -18.38
CA PHE A 87 -5.40 3.26 -19.13
C PHE A 87 -6.93 3.35 -19.00
N HIS A 88 -7.43 3.64 -17.80
CA HIS A 88 -8.87 3.64 -17.50
C HIS A 88 -9.60 4.94 -17.87
N CYS A 89 -8.91 6.08 -17.90
CA CYS A 89 -9.51 7.38 -18.18
C CYS A 89 -9.22 7.92 -19.59
N VAL A 90 -8.29 7.28 -20.33
CA VAL A 90 -7.93 7.72 -21.69
C VAL A 90 -8.09 6.58 -22.69
N ILE A 91 -7.29 5.52 -22.55
CA ILE A 91 -7.26 4.42 -23.54
C ILE A 91 -8.59 3.67 -23.55
N TRP A 92 -9.11 3.31 -22.38
CA TRP A 92 -10.32 2.52 -22.25
C TRP A 92 -11.58 3.24 -22.79
N PRO A 93 -11.86 4.50 -22.43
CA PRO A 93 -12.98 5.23 -23.01
C PRO A 93 -12.88 5.34 -24.54
N ILE A 94 -11.68 5.54 -25.10
CA ILE A 94 -11.48 5.59 -26.56
C ILE A 94 -11.84 4.24 -27.20
N MET A 95 -11.40 3.12 -26.61
CA MET A 95 -11.74 1.79 -27.09
C MET A 95 -13.26 1.54 -27.07
N LEU A 96 -13.92 1.90 -25.96
CA LEU A 96 -15.36 1.76 -25.82
C LEU A 96 -16.12 2.61 -26.84
N LEU A 97 -15.72 3.87 -27.02
CA LEU A 97 -16.34 4.75 -28.00
C LEU A 97 -16.15 4.24 -29.44
N ALA A 98 -14.99 3.66 -29.76
CA ALA A 98 -14.75 3.01 -31.05
C ALA A 98 -15.66 1.79 -31.28
N LEU A 99 -16.05 1.09 -30.20
CA LEU A 99 -17.02 0.00 -30.22
C LEU A 99 -18.49 0.47 -30.18
N GLY A 100 -18.75 1.79 -30.08
CA GLY A 100 -20.11 2.33 -29.90
C GLY A 100 -20.69 2.06 -28.51
N VAL A 101 -19.85 1.82 -27.51
CA VAL A 101 -20.23 1.55 -26.12
C VAL A 101 -19.94 2.77 -25.26
N ASN A 102 -20.85 3.10 -24.34
CA ASN A 102 -20.64 4.20 -23.41
C ASN A 102 -19.52 3.87 -22.40
N PRO A 103 -18.66 4.84 -22.05
CA PRO A 103 -17.70 4.72 -20.95
C PRO A 103 -18.38 4.40 -19.60
N PRO A 104 -17.65 3.81 -18.64
CA PRO A 104 -18.15 3.59 -17.27
C PRO A 104 -18.58 4.91 -16.61
N VAL A 105 -19.51 4.81 -15.65
CA VAL A 105 -20.09 5.97 -14.93
C VAL A 105 -19.01 6.79 -14.22
N SER A 106 -18.07 6.10 -13.60
CA SER A 106 -16.97 6.70 -12.86
C SER A 106 -15.73 5.82 -12.85
N VAL A 107 -14.55 6.45 -12.84
CA VAL A 107 -13.27 5.83 -12.51
C VAL A 107 -12.74 6.49 -11.24
N PHE A 108 -12.67 5.73 -10.16
CA PHE A 108 -12.05 6.15 -8.91
C PHE A 108 -10.63 5.58 -8.81
N ALA A 109 -9.65 6.45 -8.66
CA ALA A 109 -8.24 6.08 -8.55
C ALA A 109 -7.71 6.31 -7.13
N HIS A 110 -7.44 5.22 -6.41
CA HIS A 110 -6.93 5.27 -5.04
C HIS A 110 -5.41 5.47 -4.97
N GLY A 111 -4.92 5.96 -3.82
CA GLY A 111 -3.51 6.13 -3.54
C GLY A 111 -2.78 4.83 -3.22
N TRP A 112 -1.50 4.93 -2.89
CA TRP A 112 -0.67 3.80 -2.47
C TRP A 112 -0.59 3.68 -0.96
N TRP A 113 -0.36 2.45 -0.50
CA TRP A 113 0.15 2.20 0.84
C TRP A 113 1.68 2.21 0.84
N THR A 114 2.27 3.00 1.73
CA THR A 114 3.66 2.92 2.16
C THR A 114 3.75 2.16 3.49
N VAL A 115 4.95 1.80 3.93
CA VAL A 115 5.21 1.18 5.23
C VAL A 115 6.27 2.03 5.92
N GLU A 116 5.89 2.64 7.05
CA GLU A 116 6.75 3.53 7.86
C GLU A 116 7.46 4.62 7.03
N GLY A 117 6.74 5.21 6.08
CA GLY A 117 7.22 6.27 5.18
C GLY A 117 7.98 5.78 3.94
N GLU A 118 8.19 4.46 3.79
CA GLU A 118 8.88 3.89 2.64
C GLU A 118 7.93 3.17 1.68
N LYS A 119 8.20 3.24 0.37
CA LYS A 119 7.48 2.44 -0.63
C LYS A 119 7.74 0.95 -0.37
N MET A 120 6.67 0.15 -0.35
CA MET A 120 6.78 -1.31 -0.27
C MET A 120 7.58 -1.86 -1.45
N SER A 121 8.60 -2.67 -1.16
CA SER A 121 9.31 -3.42 -2.19
C SER A 121 9.86 -4.74 -1.64
N LYS A 122 9.74 -5.81 -2.43
CA LYS A 122 10.30 -7.13 -2.08
C LYS A 122 11.81 -7.06 -1.84
N SER A 123 12.51 -6.16 -2.54
CA SER A 123 13.95 -5.93 -2.38
C SER A 123 14.34 -5.29 -1.05
N LYS A 124 13.46 -4.49 -0.42
CA LYS A 124 13.71 -3.85 0.88
C LYS A 124 13.22 -4.69 2.07
N GLY A 125 12.49 -5.78 1.82
CA GLY A 125 11.94 -6.62 2.89
C GLY A 125 10.82 -5.96 3.72
N ASN A 126 10.36 -4.76 3.35
CA ASN A 126 9.32 -3.99 4.05
C ASN A 126 7.91 -4.27 3.52
N VAL A 127 7.69 -5.44 2.89
CA VAL A 127 6.37 -5.81 2.35
C VAL A 127 5.49 -6.33 3.46
N VAL A 128 4.32 -5.72 3.64
CA VAL A 128 3.30 -6.22 4.55
C VAL A 128 2.52 -7.32 3.84
N ASP A 129 2.59 -8.54 4.37
CA ASP A 129 1.74 -9.63 3.90
C ASP A 129 0.33 -9.48 4.52
N PRO A 130 -0.72 -9.26 3.71
CA PRO A 130 -2.08 -9.15 4.23
C PRO A 130 -2.55 -10.44 4.93
N PHE A 131 -2.09 -11.62 4.50
CA PHE A 131 -2.49 -12.88 5.13
C PHE A 131 -1.89 -13.02 6.53
N GLU A 132 -0.65 -12.57 6.75
CA GLU A 132 -0.07 -12.53 8.11
C GLU A 132 -0.83 -11.56 9.02
N MET A 133 -1.26 -10.40 8.49
CA MET A 133 -2.06 -9.44 9.27
C MET A 133 -3.44 -10.01 9.62
N VAL A 134 -4.09 -10.71 8.68
CA VAL A 134 -5.36 -11.38 8.90
C VAL A 134 -5.23 -12.52 9.91
N GLU A 135 -4.17 -13.33 9.83
CA GLU A 135 -3.93 -14.40 10.81
C GLU A 135 -3.71 -13.84 12.22
N ARG A 136 -3.01 -12.70 12.33
CA ARG A 136 -2.68 -12.10 13.63
C ARG A 136 -3.82 -11.33 14.26
N TYR A 137 -4.55 -10.53 13.48
CA TYR A 137 -5.53 -9.58 13.97
C TYR A 137 -6.97 -9.90 13.58
N GLY A 138 -7.18 -10.82 12.63
CA GLY A 138 -8.47 -11.10 12.02
C GLY A 138 -8.73 -10.23 10.78
N ALA A 139 -9.57 -10.75 9.89
CA ALA A 139 -9.91 -10.09 8.63
C ALA A 139 -10.63 -8.75 8.87
N ASP A 140 -11.61 -8.75 9.76
CA ASP A 140 -12.43 -7.57 10.05
C ASP A 140 -11.63 -6.41 10.66
N PRO A 141 -10.83 -6.60 11.72
CA PRO A 141 -9.94 -5.55 12.21
C PRO A 141 -9.02 -4.95 11.15
N PHE A 142 -8.47 -5.79 10.28
CA PHE A 142 -7.59 -5.33 9.20
C PHE A 142 -8.36 -4.56 8.11
N ARG A 143 -9.54 -5.04 7.70
CA ARG A 143 -10.44 -4.31 6.79
C ARG A 143 -10.86 -2.95 7.34
N TYR A 144 -11.25 -2.91 8.62
CA TYR A 144 -11.59 -1.67 9.31
C TYR A 144 -10.42 -0.68 9.25
N PHE A 145 -9.21 -1.13 9.61
CA PHE A 145 -8.02 -0.29 9.56
C PHE A 145 -7.77 0.30 8.17
N LEU A 146 -7.78 -0.53 7.11
CA LEU A 146 -7.50 -0.10 5.73
C LEU A 146 -8.53 0.94 5.22
N LEU A 147 -9.78 0.84 5.65
CA LEU A 147 -10.85 1.74 5.22
C LEU A 147 -11.02 2.96 6.15
N ARG A 148 -10.49 2.92 7.37
CA ARG A 148 -10.67 3.95 8.39
C ARG A 148 -9.48 4.91 8.52
N GLU A 149 -8.26 4.40 8.37
CA GLU A 149 -7.06 5.12 8.79
C GLU A 149 -6.73 6.27 7.84
N VAL A 150 -6.86 6.04 6.54
CA VAL A 150 -6.43 6.97 5.50
C VAL A 150 -7.63 7.39 4.67
N PRO A 151 -7.82 8.70 4.40
CA PRO A 151 -8.85 9.16 3.49
C PRO A 151 -8.74 8.47 2.13
N PHE A 152 -9.81 7.79 1.72
CA PHE A 152 -9.77 6.95 0.53
C PHE A 152 -9.49 7.82 -0.71
N GLY A 153 -8.45 7.46 -1.48
CA GLY A 153 -7.96 8.29 -2.60
C GLY A 153 -6.60 8.95 -2.37
N LEU A 154 -6.17 9.08 -1.11
CA LEU A 154 -4.84 9.59 -0.76
C LEU A 154 -3.85 8.43 -0.57
N ASP A 155 -2.56 8.78 -0.59
CA ASP A 155 -1.52 7.86 -0.15
C ASP A 155 -1.57 7.71 1.37
N GLY A 156 -1.38 6.49 1.84
CA GLY A 156 -1.48 6.10 3.23
C GLY A 156 -0.21 5.45 3.71
N ASP A 157 0.12 5.61 4.98
CA ASP A 157 1.23 4.91 5.61
C ASP A 157 0.72 3.80 6.52
N PHE A 158 1.21 2.58 6.28
CA PHE A 158 0.91 1.43 7.11
C PHE A 158 1.85 1.40 8.32
N SER A 159 1.26 1.31 9.50
CA SER A 159 1.96 0.97 10.73
C SER A 159 1.17 -0.07 11.51
N GLU A 160 1.82 -1.18 11.87
CA GLU A 160 1.20 -2.21 12.71
C GLU A 160 0.79 -1.66 14.08
N SER A 161 1.51 -0.65 14.59
CA SER A 161 1.14 0.04 15.83
C SER A 161 -0.20 0.80 15.70
N ALA A 162 -0.46 1.39 14.53
CA ALA A 162 -1.72 2.07 14.25
C ALA A 162 -2.88 1.08 14.13
N VAL A 163 -2.64 -0.12 13.56
CA VAL A 163 -3.62 -1.22 13.55
C VAL A 163 -4.03 -1.58 14.98
N VAL A 164 -3.05 -1.83 15.86
CA VAL A 164 -3.33 -2.16 17.26
C VAL A 164 -4.02 -1.01 17.99
N GLY A 165 -3.63 0.23 17.70
CA GLY A 165 -4.30 1.43 18.20
C GLY A 165 -5.79 1.41 17.89
N ARG A 166 -6.16 1.25 16.61
CA ARG A 166 -7.55 1.19 16.14
C ARG A 166 -8.33 0.01 16.72
N ILE A 167 -7.69 -1.16 16.86
CA ILE A 167 -8.31 -2.33 17.49
C ILE A 167 -8.70 -2.00 18.93
N ASN A 168 -7.78 -1.42 19.69
CA ASN A 168 -8.01 -1.12 21.09
C ASN A 168 -9.00 0.03 21.29
N SER A 169 -8.85 1.15 20.57
CA SER A 169 -9.72 2.31 20.74
C SER A 169 -11.10 2.08 20.13
N ASP A 170 -11.15 1.84 18.82
CA ASP A 170 -12.38 1.95 18.05
C ASP A 170 -13.19 0.64 18.16
N LEU A 171 -12.53 -0.51 18.02
CA LEU A 171 -13.22 -1.80 17.99
C LEU A 171 -13.51 -2.32 19.40
N ALA A 172 -12.52 -2.33 20.30
CA ALA A 172 -12.67 -2.86 21.65
C ALA A 172 -13.35 -1.87 22.60
N ASN A 173 -12.84 -0.64 22.75
CA ASN A 173 -13.34 0.31 23.76
C ASN A 173 -14.65 1.01 23.38
N ASP A 174 -14.95 1.16 22.09
CA ASP A 174 -16.23 1.76 21.65
C ASP A 174 -17.27 0.69 21.32
N LEU A 175 -17.16 0.02 20.16
CA LEU A 175 -18.18 -0.91 19.67
C LEU A 175 -18.33 -2.15 20.56
N GLY A 176 -17.20 -2.80 20.89
CA GLY A 176 -17.16 -3.99 21.73
C GLY A 176 -17.66 -3.72 23.15
N ASN A 177 -17.26 -2.60 23.74
CA ASN A 177 -17.71 -2.17 25.05
C ASN A 177 -19.21 -1.84 25.08
N LEU A 178 -19.73 -1.14 24.07
CA LEU A 178 -21.15 -0.81 23.98
C LEU A 178 -22.01 -2.08 23.94
N LEU A 179 -21.62 -3.06 23.10
CA LEU A 179 -22.29 -4.36 23.04
C LEU A 179 -22.25 -5.06 24.40
N ASN A 180 -21.05 -5.22 24.97
CA ASN A 180 -20.86 -5.99 26.19
C ASN A 180 -21.62 -5.37 27.39
N ARG A 181 -21.53 -4.04 27.58
CA ARG A 181 -22.28 -3.33 28.63
C ARG A 181 -23.78 -3.51 28.45
N THR A 182 -24.29 -3.35 27.22
CA THR A 182 -25.72 -3.45 26.93
C THR A 182 -26.24 -4.86 27.20
N LEU A 183 -25.59 -5.89 26.67
CA LEU A 183 -25.98 -7.29 26.87
C LEU A 183 -25.91 -7.70 28.33
N GLN A 184 -24.85 -7.31 29.06
CA GLN A 184 -24.74 -7.57 30.49
C GLN A 184 -25.87 -6.91 31.29
N MET A 185 -26.26 -5.69 30.96
CA MET A 185 -27.36 -5.01 31.65
C MET A 185 -28.71 -5.68 31.36
N ILE A 186 -28.96 -6.10 30.12
CA ILE A 186 -30.17 -6.86 29.75
C ILE A 186 -30.21 -8.20 30.50
N ASP A 187 -29.09 -8.91 30.57
CA ASP A 187 -28.96 -10.17 31.30
C ASP A 187 -29.18 -9.98 32.81
N ASN A 188 -28.49 -9.02 33.42
CA ASN A 188 -28.54 -8.80 34.87
C ASN A 188 -29.88 -8.26 35.36
N PHE A 189 -30.52 -7.35 34.61
CA PHE A 189 -31.74 -6.67 35.06
C PHE A 189 -33.03 -7.33 34.55
N PHE A 190 -32.98 -8.06 33.43
CA PHE A 190 -34.15 -8.68 32.82
C PHE A 190 -33.92 -10.14 32.39
N GLN A 191 -32.91 -10.82 32.92
CA GLN A 191 -32.63 -12.24 32.69
C GLN A 191 -32.48 -12.60 31.19
N GLY A 192 -31.95 -11.66 30.40
CA GLY A 192 -31.70 -11.84 28.98
C GLY A 192 -32.91 -11.55 28.08
N SER A 193 -34.09 -11.34 28.66
CA SER A 193 -35.29 -10.94 27.92
C SER A 193 -35.36 -9.42 27.82
N LEU A 194 -35.47 -8.90 26.60
CA LEU A 194 -35.67 -7.47 26.40
C LEU A 194 -37.11 -7.08 26.82
N PRO A 195 -37.28 -6.04 27.64
CA PRO A 195 -38.58 -5.67 28.19
C PRO A 195 -39.48 -4.99 27.15
N ALA A 196 -40.80 -5.20 27.26
CA ALA A 196 -41.78 -4.75 26.26
C ALA A 196 -42.11 -3.25 26.31
N SER A 197 -41.86 -2.56 27.43
CA SER A 197 -42.22 -1.14 27.61
C SER A 197 -41.14 -0.21 27.06
N CYS A 198 -41.52 0.70 26.17
CA CYS A 198 -40.60 1.69 25.62
C CYS A 198 -41.29 3.06 25.63
N ARG A 199 -41.06 3.84 26.70
CA ARG A 199 -41.45 5.25 26.73
C ARG A 199 -40.31 6.05 26.10
N ARG A 200 -40.61 6.80 25.03
CA ARG A 200 -39.63 7.72 24.44
C ARG A 200 -39.69 9.05 25.17
N GLY A 201 -38.59 9.41 25.83
CA GLY A 201 -38.35 10.77 26.31
C GLY A 201 -37.59 11.58 25.27
N GLU A 202 -37.18 12.79 25.66
CA GLU A 202 -36.45 13.70 24.76
C GLU A 202 -35.11 13.13 24.28
N ARG A 203 -34.41 12.36 25.13
CA ARG A 203 -33.11 11.76 24.79
C ARG A 203 -33.26 10.61 23.79
N GLU A 204 -34.28 9.80 23.95
CA GLU A 204 -34.56 8.68 23.04
C GLU A 204 -34.96 9.22 21.67
N GLU A 205 -35.75 10.30 21.62
CA GLU A 205 -36.15 10.93 20.37
C GLU A 205 -34.94 11.58 19.64
N GLU A 206 -34.03 12.22 20.39
CA GLU A 206 -32.75 12.71 19.83
C GLU A 206 -31.93 11.58 19.19
N ILE A 207 -31.86 10.41 19.83
CA ILE A 207 -31.14 9.24 19.30
C ILE A 207 -31.81 8.72 18.03
N VAL A 208 -33.14 8.66 17.98
CA VAL A 208 -33.90 8.26 16.78
C VAL A 208 -33.63 9.22 15.62
N GLN A 209 -33.62 10.53 15.89
CA GLN A 209 -33.26 11.53 14.87
C GLN A 209 -31.82 11.35 14.40
N ARG A 210 -30.88 11.08 15.32
CA ARG A 210 -29.49 10.82 14.95
C ARG A 210 -29.32 9.54 14.14
N ALA A 211 -30.14 8.52 14.40
CA ALA A 211 -30.17 7.28 13.64
C ALA A 211 -30.59 7.52 12.17
N ALA A 212 -31.60 8.36 11.94
CA ALA A 212 -32.00 8.76 10.59
C ALA A 212 -30.89 9.59 9.90
N ALA A 213 -30.24 10.49 10.62
CA ALA A 213 -29.15 11.30 10.08
C ALA A 213 -27.93 10.44 9.67
N VAL A 214 -27.49 9.50 10.51
CA VAL A 214 -26.32 8.65 10.20
C VAL A 214 -26.58 7.75 8.98
N LEU A 215 -27.81 7.28 8.79
CA LEU A 215 -28.18 6.51 7.59
C LEU A 215 -28.00 7.33 6.32
N ALA A 216 -28.50 8.58 6.29
CA ALA A 216 -28.35 9.47 5.15
C ALA A 216 -26.88 9.86 4.91
N GLU A 217 -26.13 10.16 5.98
CA GLU A 217 -24.70 10.50 5.89
C GLU A 217 -23.87 9.34 5.32
N VAL A 218 -24.14 8.11 5.75
CA VAL A 218 -23.40 6.93 5.27
C VAL A 218 -23.72 6.65 3.81
N ASP A 219 -24.99 6.74 3.40
CA ASP A 219 -25.41 6.55 2.01
C ASP A 219 -24.68 7.52 1.07
N GLU A 220 -24.71 8.82 1.39
CA GLU A 220 -24.00 9.87 0.64
C GLU A 220 -22.49 9.59 0.53
N LYS A 221 -21.85 9.22 1.65
CA LYS A 221 -20.41 8.99 1.68
C LYS A 221 -19.98 7.73 0.94
N ILE A 222 -20.81 6.69 0.95
CA ILE A 222 -20.56 5.48 0.15
C ILE A 222 -20.63 5.78 -1.34
N GLU A 223 -21.60 6.59 -1.79
CA GLU A 223 -21.70 7.00 -3.20
C GLU A 223 -20.44 7.73 -3.69
N ASP A 224 -19.77 8.47 -2.79
CA ASP A 224 -18.54 9.21 -3.09
C ASP A 224 -17.25 8.46 -2.76
N PHE A 225 -17.33 7.18 -2.41
CA PHE A 225 -16.20 6.33 -1.98
C PHE A 225 -15.44 6.88 -0.74
N ALA A 226 -16.08 7.73 0.06
CA ALA A 226 -15.53 8.32 1.28
C ALA A 226 -15.70 7.35 2.47
N PHE A 227 -15.10 6.16 2.35
CA PHE A 227 -15.26 5.07 3.31
C PHE A 227 -14.82 5.43 4.74
N ASP A 228 -13.74 6.20 4.87
CA ASP A 228 -13.22 6.63 6.16
C ASP A 228 -14.18 7.60 6.86
N ASP A 229 -14.79 8.51 6.10
CA ASP A 229 -15.79 9.44 6.61
C ASP A 229 -17.10 8.73 6.94
N ALA A 230 -17.47 7.68 6.19
CA ALA A 230 -18.64 6.86 6.50
C ALA A 230 -18.43 6.15 7.84
N LEU A 231 -17.26 5.52 8.04
CA LEU A 231 -16.89 4.90 9.31
C LEU A 231 -16.81 5.91 10.45
N LYS A 232 -16.33 7.14 10.24
CA LYS A 232 -16.38 8.21 11.26
C LYS A 232 -17.81 8.55 11.69
N SER A 233 -18.76 8.64 10.75
CA SER A 233 -20.18 8.88 11.05
C SER A 233 -20.78 7.72 11.87
N ILE A 234 -20.49 6.48 11.47
CA ILE A 234 -20.93 5.28 12.19
C ILE A 234 -20.36 5.26 13.62
N TRP A 235 -19.07 5.54 13.78
CA TRP A 235 -18.44 5.59 15.10
C TRP A 235 -18.98 6.73 15.97
N SER A 236 -19.29 7.89 15.38
CA SER A 236 -19.94 8.97 16.12
C SER A 236 -21.29 8.55 16.69
N PHE A 237 -22.07 7.73 15.95
CA PHE A 237 -23.32 7.16 16.43
C PHE A 237 -23.10 6.11 17.54
N ILE A 238 -22.11 5.22 17.39
CA ILE A 238 -21.73 4.25 18.43
C ILE A 238 -21.29 4.97 19.72
N SER A 239 -20.43 6.00 19.62
CA SER A 239 -19.98 6.79 20.77
C SER A 239 -21.14 7.53 21.45
N ARG A 240 -22.16 7.98 20.70
CA ARG A 240 -23.39 8.54 21.28
C ARG A 240 -24.13 7.51 22.15
N GLY A 241 -24.14 6.24 21.75
CA GLY A 241 -24.67 5.13 22.54
C GLY A 241 -23.90 4.91 23.84
N ASN A 242 -22.56 4.92 23.81
CA ASN A 242 -21.75 4.87 25.03
C ASN A 242 -22.05 6.05 25.97
N LYS A 243 -22.10 7.27 25.42
CA LYS A 243 -22.46 8.47 26.19
C LYS A 243 -23.87 8.39 26.78
N TYR A 244 -24.82 7.80 26.07
CA TYR A 244 -26.19 7.61 26.55
C TYR A 244 -26.24 6.69 27.77
N ILE A 245 -25.42 5.64 27.83
CA ILE A 245 -25.27 4.82 29.05
C ILE A 245 -24.79 5.69 30.22
N ASP A 246 -23.79 6.54 30.00
CA ASP A 246 -23.21 7.35 31.07
C ASP A 246 -24.18 8.44 31.56
N GLU A 247 -24.99 9.02 30.66
CA GLU A 247 -26.03 10.02 30.95
C GLU A 247 -27.26 9.43 31.67
N THR A 248 -27.59 8.16 31.41
CA THR A 248 -28.77 7.49 31.97
C THR A 248 -28.46 6.68 33.21
N MET A 249 -27.20 6.27 33.40
CA MET A 249 -26.73 5.45 34.52
C MET A 249 -27.68 4.28 34.83
N PRO A 250 -27.85 3.29 33.93
CA PRO A 250 -28.85 2.23 34.07
C PRO A 250 -28.76 1.47 35.40
N TRP A 251 -27.55 1.30 35.94
CA TRP A 251 -27.30 0.69 37.25
C TRP A 251 -27.94 1.46 38.41
N LYS A 252 -28.07 2.78 38.30
CA LYS A 252 -28.75 3.61 39.30
C LYS A 252 -30.27 3.49 39.15
N LEU A 253 -30.78 3.51 37.92
CA LEU A 253 -32.20 3.30 37.65
C LEU A 253 -32.69 1.94 38.19
N ALA A 254 -31.88 0.88 38.01
CA ALA A 254 -32.16 -0.44 38.55
C ALA A 254 -32.23 -0.43 40.09
N LYS A 255 -31.29 0.25 40.76
CA LYS A 255 -31.27 0.37 42.23
C LYS A 255 -32.44 1.20 42.77
N GLU A 256 -32.87 2.21 42.03
CA GLU A 256 -34.01 3.08 42.39
C GLU A 256 -35.38 2.46 42.07
N GLY A 257 -35.42 1.28 41.43
CA GLY A 257 -36.67 0.62 41.05
C GLY A 257 -37.42 1.30 39.89
N LYS A 258 -36.74 2.13 39.10
CA LYS A 258 -37.31 2.84 37.94
C LYS A 258 -37.36 1.95 36.70
N THR A 259 -38.14 0.88 36.77
CA THR A 259 -38.16 -0.19 35.77
C THR A 259 -38.58 0.28 34.37
N GLU A 260 -39.53 1.22 34.26
CA GLU A 260 -39.97 1.74 32.95
C GLU A 260 -38.89 2.58 32.24
N GLU A 261 -38.19 3.43 32.98
CA GLU A 261 -37.07 4.22 32.45
C GLU A 261 -35.92 3.29 32.04
N LEU A 262 -35.56 2.34 32.90
CA LEU A 262 -34.54 1.34 32.61
C LEU A 262 -34.88 0.52 31.36
N SER A 263 -36.14 0.11 31.23
CA SER A 263 -36.65 -0.62 30.06
C SER A 263 -36.46 0.20 28.78
N SER A 264 -36.81 1.48 28.81
CA SER A 264 -36.69 2.38 27.66
C SER A 264 -35.23 2.60 27.25
N VAL A 265 -34.32 2.70 28.24
CA VAL A 265 -32.88 2.83 28.02
C VAL A 265 -32.30 1.58 27.34
N LEU A 266 -32.59 0.39 27.86
CA LEU A 266 -32.06 -0.84 27.28
C LEU A 266 -32.62 -1.14 25.89
N ASN A 267 -33.89 -0.81 25.64
CA ASN A 267 -34.50 -0.90 24.32
C ASN A 267 -33.82 0.03 23.30
N THR A 268 -33.50 1.27 23.72
CA THR A 268 -32.80 2.24 22.88
C THR A 268 -31.38 1.77 22.56
N LEU A 269 -30.63 1.28 23.55
CA LEU A 269 -29.28 0.74 23.34
C LEU A 269 -29.28 -0.50 22.42
N TYR A 270 -30.29 -1.35 22.54
CA TYR A 270 -30.48 -2.49 21.65
C TYR A 270 -30.67 -2.04 20.19
N ASP A 271 -31.53 -1.05 19.94
CA ASP A 271 -31.75 -0.52 18.59
C ASP A 271 -30.51 0.19 18.02
N ILE A 272 -29.73 0.90 18.85
CA ILE A 272 -28.43 1.46 18.45
C ILE A 272 -27.52 0.35 17.95
N LEU A 273 -27.40 -0.77 18.69
CA LEU A 273 -26.55 -1.89 18.31
C LEU A 273 -27.05 -2.61 17.06
N ARG A 274 -28.37 -2.78 16.91
CA ARG A 274 -28.98 -3.38 15.71
C ARG A 274 -28.66 -2.54 14.46
N LEU A 275 -28.85 -1.22 14.53
CA LEU A 275 -28.50 -0.34 13.43
C LEU A 275 -26.99 -0.31 13.17
N SER A 276 -26.18 -0.25 14.24
CA SER A 276 -24.72 -0.27 14.11
C SER A 276 -24.22 -1.54 13.40
N ALA A 277 -24.78 -2.71 13.71
CA ALA A 277 -24.45 -3.96 13.04
C ALA A 277 -24.76 -3.91 11.53
N MET A 278 -25.90 -3.34 11.13
CA MET A 278 -26.24 -3.15 9.72
C MET A 278 -25.28 -2.18 9.03
N LEU A 279 -24.97 -1.06 9.67
CA LEU A 279 -24.08 -0.03 9.11
C LEU A 279 -22.64 -0.52 8.94
N VAL A 280 -22.13 -1.35 9.85
CA VAL A 280 -20.76 -1.86 9.76
C VAL A 280 -20.61 -3.11 8.89
N ALA A 281 -21.71 -3.80 8.52
CA ALA A 281 -21.67 -5.04 7.75
C ALA A 281 -20.90 -4.97 6.42
N PRO A 282 -20.97 -3.89 5.62
CA PRO A 282 -20.14 -3.77 4.41
C PRO A 282 -18.63 -3.71 4.67
N PHE A 283 -18.23 -3.30 5.88
CA PHE A 283 -16.84 -3.07 6.27
C PHE A 283 -16.26 -4.24 7.04
N ILE A 284 -16.98 -4.73 8.05
CA ILE A 284 -16.59 -5.79 8.99
C ILE A 284 -17.71 -6.84 9.12
N PRO A 285 -17.93 -7.66 8.07
CA PRO A 285 -19.10 -8.54 7.97
C PRO A 285 -19.17 -9.60 9.07
N GLU A 286 -18.06 -10.21 9.47
CA GLU A 286 -18.06 -11.27 10.50
C GLU A 286 -18.40 -10.71 11.89
N THR A 287 -17.94 -9.50 12.19
CA THR A 287 -18.22 -8.77 13.41
C THR A 287 -19.68 -8.36 13.44
N ALA A 288 -20.19 -7.83 12.32
CA ALA A 288 -21.60 -7.50 12.19
C ALA A 288 -22.49 -8.71 12.48
N ALA A 289 -22.18 -9.87 11.87
CA ALA A 289 -22.88 -11.12 12.11
C ALA A 289 -22.82 -11.56 13.58
N ARG A 290 -21.65 -11.48 14.22
CA ARG A 290 -21.48 -11.79 15.65
C ARG A 290 -22.25 -10.84 16.58
N ILE A 291 -22.40 -9.56 16.22
CA ILE A 291 -23.27 -8.62 16.95
C ILE A 291 -24.72 -9.06 16.77
N TRP A 292 -25.14 -9.30 15.52
CA TRP A 292 -26.49 -9.71 15.16
C TRP A 292 -26.94 -10.98 15.91
N GLU A 293 -26.08 -11.99 15.94
CA GLU A 293 -26.30 -13.23 16.68
C GLU A 293 -26.47 -12.99 18.19
N GLN A 294 -25.60 -12.17 18.79
CA GLN A 294 -25.68 -11.84 20.22
C GLN A 294 -26.91 -11.00 20.57
N LEU A 295 -27.40 -10.20 19.63
CA LEU A 295 -28.69 -9.52 19.74
C LEU A 295 -29.88 -10.49 19.60
N GLY A 296 -29.64 -11.77 19.32
CA GLY A 296 -30.66 -12.80 19.19
C GLY A 296 -31.46 -12.74 17.88
N LEU A 297 -30.92 -12.06 16.86
CA LEU A 297 -31.59 -11.89 15.58
C LEU A 297 -31.23 -13.02 14.62
N ASP A 298 -32.18 -13.37 13.75
CA ASP A 298 -31.98 -14.34 12.67
C ASP A 298 -31.50 -13.64 11.38
N GLY A 299 -30.91 -14.42 10.47
CA GLY A 299 -30.36 -13.93 9.22
C GLY A 299 -29.03 -13.21 9.38
N GLU A 300 -28.62 -12.50 8.34
CA GLU A 300 -27.32 -11.82 8.28
C GLU A 300 -27.53 -10.32 8.02
N PRO A 301 -26.86 -9.43 8.77
CA PRO A 301 -27.04 -7.99 8.63
C PRO A 301 -26.65 -7.47 7.24
N VAL A 302 -25.70 -8.13 6.57
CA VAL A 302 -25.28 -7.78 5.20
C VAL A 302 -26.39 -7.94 4.15
N ASN A 303 -27.38 -8.80 4.43
CA ASN A 303 -28.53 -9.04 3.56
C ASN A 303 -29.72 -8.13 3.90
N MET A 304 -29.63 -7.35 4.97
CA MET A 304 -30.69 -6.44 5.39
C MET A 304 -30.56 -5.12 4.63
N ARG A 305 -31.70 -4.56 4.25
CA ARG A 305 -31.76 -3.24 3.62
C ARG A 305 -32.11 -2.17 4.66
N PHE A 306 -31.56 -0.98 4.50
CA PHE A 306 -31.83 0.14 5.40
C PHE A 306 -33.30 0.58 5.39
N ASP A 307 -33.98 0.47 4.23
CA ASP A 307 -35.41 0.74 4.09
C ASP A 307 -36.29 -0.21 4.93
N GLY A 308 -35.77 -1.39 5.30
CA GLY A 308 -36.41 -2.34 6.21
C GLY A 308 -36.15 -2.08 7.69
N PHE A 309 -35.33 -1.10 8.07
CA PHE A 309 -35.04 -0.81 9.47
C PHE A 309 -36.11 0.11 10.08
N SER A 310 -36.78 -0.36 11.13
CA SER A 310 -37.74 0.44 11.90
C SER A 310 -37.38 0.43 13.38
N TRP A 311 -37.26 1.62 13.99
CA TRP A 311 -36.89 1.73 15.41
C TRP A 311 -37.93 1.09 16.33
N GLY A 312 -37.50 0.16 17.18
CA GLY A 312 -38.40 -0.59 18.06
C GLY A 312 -39.13 -1.76 17.38
N ASP A 313 -38.82 -2.07 16.12
CA ASP A 313 -39.43 -3.20 15.41
C ASP A 313 -38.84 -4.54 15.89
N ARG A 314 -39.55 -5.19 16.82
CA ARG A 314 -39.22 -6.49 17.42
C ARG A 314 -40.43 -7.10 18.13
N ALA A 315 -40.41 -8.42 18.30
CA ALA A 315 -41.40 -9.12 19.13
C ALA A 315 -41.17 -8.85 20.63
N PRO A 316 -42.22 -8.65 21.44
CA PRO A 316 -42.10 -8.62 22.90
C PRO A 316 -41.44 -9.89 23.45
N GLY A 317 -40.57 -9.76 24.45
CA GLY A 317 -39.86 -10.91 25.04
C GLY A 317 -38.66 -11.41 24.21
N HIS A 318 -38.21 -10.62 23.22
CA HIS A 318 -37.01 -10.92 22.45
C HIS A 318 -35.81 -11.18 23.37
N THR A 319 -35.12 -12.30 23.16
CA THR A 319 -34.04 -12.73 24.06
C THR A 319 -32.68 -12.52 23.43
N VAL A 320 -31.76 -11.89 24.16
CA VAL A 320 -30.37 -11.74 23.75
C VAL A 320 -29.55 -12.98 24.08
N LYS A 321 -28.46 -13.21 23.35
CA LYS A 321 -27.55 -14.34 23.57
C LYS A 321 -26.23 -13.85 24.14
N LYS A 322 -25.70 -14.56 25.14
CA LYS A 322 -24.32 -14.34 25.60
C LYS A 322 -23.35 -14.85 24.54
N GLY A 323 -22.43 -14.00 24.10
CA GLY A 323 -21.37 -14.36 23.18
C GLY A 323 -19.97 -14.15 23.77
N LYS A 324 -18.97 -14.57 22.99
CA LYS A 324 -17.57 -14.24 23.26
C LYS A 324 -17.34 -12.75 23.01
N VAL A 325 -16.44 -12.15 23.80
CA VAL A 325 -15.95 -10.78 23.57
C VAL A 325 -15.57 -10.61 22.09
N LEU A 326 -16.05 -9.52 21.47
CA LEU A 326 -15.81 -9.27 20.05
C LEU A 326 -14.32 -9.09 19.75
N PHE A 327 -13.70 -8.19 20.52
CA PHE A 327 -12.31 -7.76 20.34
C PHE A 327 -11.59 -7.80 21.70
N PRO A 328 -10.84 -8.87 21.98
CA PRO A 328 -9.94 -8.88 23.12
C PRO A 328 -8.92 -7.75 22.98
N ARG A 329 -8.76 -6.95 24.04
CA ARG A 329 -7.79 -5.85 24.04
C ARG A 329 -6.39 -6.41 23.92
N ILE A 330 -5.57 -5.78 23.08
CA ILE A 330 -4.16 -6.11 22.90
C ILE A 330 -3.35 -5.31 23.91
N ASP A 331 -2.56 -5.98 24.74
CA ASP A 331 -1.61 -5.31 25.63
C ASP A 331 -0.49 -4.69 24.79
N LEU A 332 -0.35 -3.36 24.87
CA LEU A 332 0.61 -2.63 24.05
C LEU A 332 2.06 -2.92 24.44
N GLU A 333 2.34 -3.19 25.70
CA GLU A 333 3.70 -3.45 26.17
C GLU A 333 4.14 -4.88 25.82
N GLU A 334 3.25 -5.85 25.97
CA GLU A 334 3.50 -7.22 25.49
C GLU A 334 3.60 -7.26 23.96
N TRP A 335 2.73 -6.52 23.26
CA TRP A 335 2.77 -6.41 21.81
C TRP A 335 4.10 -5.79 21.33
N LYS A 336 4.53 -4.67 21.93
CA LYS A 336 5.83 -4.04 21.61
C LYS A 336 6.97 -5.01 21.84
N LYS A 337 7.03 -5.70 22.99
CA LYS A 337 8.06 -6.71 23.28
C LYS A 337 8.06 -7.84 22.25
N ALA A 338 6.88 -8.32 21.84
CA ALA A 338 6.75 -9.37 20.84
C ALA A 338 7.17 -8.89 19.43
N ARG A 339 6.97 -7.61 19.11
CA ARG A 339 7.48 -6.98 17.88
C ARG A 339 8.99 -6.77 17.93
N GLU A 340 9.53 -6.28 19.04
CA GLU A 340 10.98 -6.11 19.23
C GLU A 340 11.73 -7.45 19.23
N ALA A 341 11.12 -8.51 19.76
CA ALA A 341 11.71 -9.86 19.76
C ALA A 341 11.64 -10.57 18.40
N LYS A 342 10.69 -10.17 17.53
CA LYS A 342 10.55 -10.69 16.15
C LYS A 342 11.13 -9.76 15.10
N ALA A 343 11.36 -8.49 15.44
CA ALA A 343 12.17 -7.60 14.67
C ALA A 343 13.60 -8.17 14.67
N PRO A 344 14.29 -8.17 13.52
CA PRO A 344 15.75 -8.21 13.56
C PRO A 344 16.21 -7.12 14.54
N ALA A 345 17.19 -7.42 15.40
CA ALA A 345 17.73 -6.46 16.35
C ALA A 345 17.94 -5.10 15.67
N PRO A 346 17.66 -3.95 16.33
CA PRO A 346 17.60 -2.65 15.68
C PRO A 346 18.87 -2.42 14.86
N ALA A 347 18.71 -2.36 13.54
CA ALA A 347 19.76 -1.85 12.69
C ALA A 347 19.95 -0.37 13.06
N GLN A 348 21.18 0.00 13.43
CA GLN A 348 21.61 1.39 13.37
C GLN A 348 21.33 1.93 11.95
N PRO A 349 21.04 3.23 11.78
CA PRO A 349 20.41 3.73 10.57
C PRO A 349 21.29 3.51 9.33
N ALA A 350 20.75 2.76 8.36
CA ALA A 350 21.17 2.58 6.96
C ALA A 350 22.65 2.15 6.77
N SER A 351 23.00 1.07 6.09
CA SER A 351 22.43 0.48 4.87
C SER A 351 23.31 -0.72 4.53
N GLU A 352 22.75 -1.89 4.19
CA GLU A 352 23.56 -2.96 3.58
C GLU A 352 22.79 -3.70 2.47
N GLU A 353 23.02 -3.22 1.24
CA GLU A 353 23.46 -4.03 0.10
C GLU A 353 24.48 -5.11 0.53
N PRO A 354 24.62 -6.22 -0.21
CA PRO A 354 25.40 -7.39 0.21
C PRO A 354 26.75 -7.01 0.83
N ALA A 355 26.99 -7.45 2.06
CA ALA A 355 28.15 -7.11 2.88
C ALA A 355 29.45 -7.15 2.07
N ILE A 356 29.99 -5.97 1.81
CA ILE A 356 31.36 -5.81 1.32
C ILE A 356 32.25 -6.17 2.50
N VAL A 357 33.03 -7.24 2.37
CA VAL A 357 34.08 -7.56 3.34
C VAL A 357 35.10 -6.44 3.25
N HIS A 358 35.06 -5.50 4.20
CA HIS A 358 36.04 -4.45 4.30
C HIS A 358 37.37 -5.04 4.82
N GLU A 359 38.46 -4.66 4.16
CA GLU A 359 39.81 -4.91 4.69
C GLU A 359 40.02 -4.13 6.00
N GLU A 360 41.08 -4.45 6.74
CA GLU A 360 41.38 -3.81 8.02
C GLU A 360 41.44 -2.27 7.91
N LEU A 361 40.92 -1.58 8.92
CA LEU A 361 40.90 -0.13 8.95
C LEU A 361 42.33 0.44 9.00
N VAL A 362 42.69 1.22 7.98
CA VAL A 362 43.96 1.96 7.94
C VAL A 362 43.75 3.43 8.35
N GLY A 363 44.76 4.03 8.97
CA GLY A 363 44.77 5.46 9.27
C GLY A 363 44.94 6.32 8.00
N ILE A 364 44.55 7.61 8.06
CA ILE A 364 44.65 8.55 6.93
C ILE A 364 46.07 8.70 6.37
N ASP A 365 47.08 8.44 7.19
CA ASP A 365 48.48 8.51 6.77
C ASP A 365 48.85 7.41 5.76
N SER A 366 48.20 6.25 5.82
CA SER A 366 48.35 5.20 4.80
C SER A 366 47.86 5.68 3.43
N PHE A 367 46.78 6.47 3.39
CA PHE A 367 46.28 7.05 2.15
C PHE A 367 47.20 8.18 1.65
N LYS A 368 47.66 9.07 2.54
CA LYS A 368 48.62 10.13 2.18
C LYS A 368 49.95 9.60 1.64
N ALA A 369 50.35 8.41 2.10
CA ALA A 369 51.55 7.72 1.65
C ALA A 369 51.42 7.19 0.21
N VAL A 370 50.21 7.02 -0.33
CA VAL A 370 49.98 6.63 -1.73
C VAL A 370 49.84 7.88 -2.60
N GLU A 371 50.62 7.93 -3.67
CA GLU A 371 50.61 9.04 -4.61
C GLU A 371 49.77 8.68 -5.84
N LEU A 372 48.56 9.20 -5.86
CA LEU A 372 47.61 9.07 -6.97
C LEU A 372 47.68 10.30 -7.88
N ARG A 373 47.81 10.10 -9.19
CA ARG A 373 47.84 11.18 -10.19
C ARG A 373 47.00 10.87 -11.41
N VAL A 374 46.54 11.93 -12.08
CA VAL A 374 45.85 11.84 -13.38
C VAL A 374 46.89 11.69 -14.49
N ALA A 375 46.77 10.66 -15.31
CA ALA A 375 47.63 10.40 -16.47
C ALA A 375 46.81 10.17 -17.74
N GLN A 376 47.39 10.41 -18.91
CA GLN A 376 46.76 10.10 -20.20
C GLN A 376 47.44 8.93 -20.89
N ILE A 377 46.66 8.00 -21.45
CA ILE A 377 47.21 6.87 -22.21
C ILE A 377 47.65 7.36 -23.59
N LEU A 378 48.93 7.19 -23.91
CA LEU A 378 49.53 7.56 -25.20
C LEU A 378 49.67 6.39 -26.17
N ASN A 379 49.97 5.19 -25.65
CA ASN A 379 50.19 4.00 -26.47
C ASN A 379 49.77 2.74 -25.72
N VAL A 380 49.25 1.76 -26.45
CA VAL A 380 48.79 0.47 -25.93
C VAL A 380 49.39 -0.64 -26.78
N GLU A 381 50.33 -1.40 -26.21
CA GLU A 381 50.99 -2.51 -26.89
C GLU A 381 50.58 -3.85 -26.29
N GLU A 382 50.38 -4.86 -27.13
CA GLU A 382 50.16 -6.23 -26.66
C GLU A 382 51.48 -6.86 -26.21
N ILE A 383 51.47 -7.58 -25.08
CA ILE A 383 52.64 -8.34 -24.64
C ILE A 383 52.57 -9.76 -25.25
N PRO A 384 53.48 -10.16 -26.16
CA PRO A 384 53.38 -11.46 -26.86
C PRO A 384 53.36 -12.68 -25.93
N LYS A 385 53.93 -12.55 -24.73
CA LYS A 385 54.00 -13.61 -23.72
C LYS A 385 52.76 -13.71 -22.81
N SER A 386 51.73 -12.87 -23.02
CA SER A 386 50.50 -12.91 -22.21
C SER A 386 49.24 -12.63 -23.02
N LYS A 387 48.19 -13.40 -22.78
CA LYS A 387 46.86 -13.19 -23.37
C LYS A 387 46.02 -12.14 -22.61
N LYS A 388 46.49 -11.65 -21.46
CA LYS A 388 45.71 -10.79 -20.55
C LYS A 388 46.29 -9.39 -20.32
N LEU A 389 47.56 -9.16 -20.67
CA LEU A 389 48.28 -7.93 -20.32
C LEU A 389 48.42 -6.99 -21.52
N TYR A 390 48.22 -5.70 -21.25
CA TYR A 390 48.69 -4.61 -22.10
C TYR A 390 49.86 -3.89 -21.45
N LYS A 391 50.78 -3.42 -22.30
CA LYS A 391 51.82 -2.45 -21.95
C LYS A 391 51.33 -1.07 -22.37
N LEU A 392 51.03 -0.24 -21.37
CA LEU A 392 50.53 1.11 -21.54
C LEU A 392 51.69 2.10 -21.37
N THR A 393 51.82 3.04 -22.30
CA THR A 393 52.64 4.23 -22.11
C THR A 393 51.73 5.37 -21.68
N VAL A 394 51.94 5.91 -20.48
CA VAL A 394 51.10 6.98 -19.91
C VAL A 394 51.88 8.28 -19.74
N ASP A 395 51.20 9.41 -19.90
CA ASP A 395 51.73 10.76 -19.74
C ASP A 395 51.18 11.44 -18.49
N LEU A 396 52.06 11.85 -17.59
CA LEU A 396 51.73 12.62 -16.40
C LEU A 396 51.93 14.14 -16.61
N GLY A 397 52.25 14.58 -17.82
CA GLY A 397 52.50 15.98 -18.17
C GLY A 397 53.93 16.44 -17.85
N TYR A 398 54.57 15.87 -16.82
CA TYR A 398 55.96 16.13 -16.46
C TYR A 398 56.90 14.95 -16.74
N GLU A 399 56.38 13.75 -16.93
CA GLU A 399 57.13 12.55 -17.31
C GLU A 399 56.22 11.51 -17.98
N LYS A 400 56.84 10.58 -18.70
CA LYS A 400 56.15 9.43 -19.29
C LYS A 400 56.56 8.15 -18.58
N ARG A 401 55.60 7.26 -18.32
CA ARG A 401 55.85 5.99 -17.64
C ARG A 401 55.22 4.81 -18.36
N THR A 402 55.79 3.63 -18.11
CA THR A 402 55.23 2.36 -18.57
C THR A 402 54.45 1.71 -17.43
N ILE A 403 53.19 1.36 -17.70
CA ILE A 403 52.33 0.59 -16.79
C ILE A 403 51.88 -0.67 -17.52
N VAL A 404 52.06 -1.83 -16.88
CA VAL A 404 51.57 -3.10 -17.41
C VAL A 404 50.30 -3.48 -16.65
N SER A 405 49.18 -3.66 -17.37
CA SER A 405 47.88 -3.91 -16.73
C SER A 405 47.09 -5.04 -17.39
N GLY A 406 46.36 -5.81 -16.56
CA GLY A 406 45.61 -7.00 -16.93
C GLY A 406 44.21 -6.75 -17.48
N ILE A 407 44.07 -5.76 -18.36
CA ILE A 407 42.76 -5.25 -18.80
C ILE A 407 42.38 -5.66 -20.24
N LYS A 408 43.21 -6.50 -20.89
CA LYS A 408 43.05 -6.89 -22.29
C LYS A 408 41.75 -7.64 -22.60
N GLU A 409 41.18 -8.33 -21.62
CA GLU A 409 39.91 -9.05 -21.78
C GLU A 409 38.68 -8.12 -21.76
N PHE A 410 38.86 -6.85 -21.36
CA PHE A 410 37.76 -5.90 -21.12
C PHE A 410 37.76 -4.67 -22.01
N PHE A 411 38.92 -4.30 -22.58
CA PHE A 411 39.06 -3.09 -23.38
C PHE A 411 39.88 -3.38 -24.63
N THR A 412 39.51 -2.71 -25.72
CA THR A 412 40.32 -2.67 -26.95
C THR A 412 41.34 -1.52 -26.91
N PRO A 413 42.44 -1.57 -27.67
CA PRO A 413 43.43 -0.48 -27.70
C PRO A 413 42.83 0.89 -28.06
N ASP A 414 41.89 0.93 -29.01
CA ASP A 414 41.25 2.17 -29.47
C ASP A 414 40.37 2.81 -28.39
N GLU A 415 39.75 2.00 -27.52
CA GLU A 415 38.97 2.50 -26.38
C GLU A 415 39.83 3.08 -25.26
N LEU A 416 41.13 2.78 -25.25
CA LEU A 416 42.05 3.20 -24.20
C LEU A 416 42.87 4.43 -24.61
N LEU A 417 43.19 4.57 -25.90
CA LEU A 417 43.97 5.69 -26.39
C LEU A 417 43.33 7.03 -26.01
N HIS A 418 44.19 7.97 -25.59
CA HIS A 418 43.83 9.33 -25.17
C HIS A 418 42.96 9.46 -23.92
N LYS A 419 42.55 8.36 -23.27
CA LYS A 419 41.79 8.45 -22.02
C LYS A 419 42.64 8.98 -20.87
N LYS A 420 42.04 9.85 -20.06
CA LYS A 420 42.59 10.32 -18.77
C LYS A 420 42.14 9.38 -17.66
N ILE A 421 43.11 8.81 -16.94
CA ILE A 421 42.94 7.76 -15.94
C ILE A 421 43.63 8.15 -14.64
N VAL A 422 43.21 7.56 -13.52
CA VAL A 422 43.93 7.67 -12.25
C VAL A 422 44.94 6.52 -12.13
N VAL A 423 46.19 6.87 -11.81
CA VAL A 423 47.29 5.93 -11.61
C VAL A 423 47.98 6.17 -10.27
N VAL A 424 48.49 5.09 -9.67
CA VAL A 424 49.41 5.15 -8.54
C VAL A 424 50.84 5.27 -9.07
N VAL A 425 51.57 6.30 -8.64
CA VAL A 425 52.90 6.64 -9.19
C VAL A 425 54.06 6.36 -8.23
N ASN A 426 53.81 6.02 -6.96
CA ASN A 426 54.87 5.77 -5.99
C ASN A 426 54.90 4.32 -5.47
N LEU A 427 54.31 3.38 -6.22
CA LEU A 427 54.49 1.95 -5.99
C LEU A 427 55.87 1.49 -6.44
N GLN A 428 56.41 0.48 -5.76
CA GLN A 428 57.65 -0.18 -6.19
C GLN A 428 57.47 -0.80 -7.59
N PRO A 429 58.44 -0.67 -8.50
CA PRO A 429 58.34 -1.27 -9.82
C PRO A 429 58.18 -2.80 -9.76
N ALA A 430 57.30 -3.34 -10.60
CA ALA A 430 57.05 -4.77 -10.70
C ALA A 430 57.37 -5.29 -12.11
N LYS A 431 58.13 -6.39 -12.21
CA LYS A 431 58.40 -7.04 -13.50
C LYS A 431 57.29 -8.04 -13.85
N LEU A 432 56.54 -7.75 -14.90
CA LEU A 432 55.44 -8.57 -15.40
C LEU A 432 55.77 -9.04 -16.82
N CYS A 433 55.88 -10.37 -17.01
CA CYS A 433 56.23 -10.99 -18.30
C CYS A 433 57.49 -10.42 -18.97
N GLY A 434 58.46 -9.94 -18.18
CA GLY A 434 59.73 -9.36 -18.66
C GLY A 434 59.68 -7.85 -18.93
N VAL A 435 58.55 -7.18 -18.72
CA VAL A 435 58.39 -5.73 -18.82
C VAL A 435 58.26 -5.13 -17.42
N GLU A 436 58.96 -4.04 -17.15
CA GLU A 436 58.91 -3.34 -15.87
C GLU A 436 57.73 -2.35 -15.82
N SER A 437 56.83 -2.54 -14.87
CA SER A 437 55.67 -1.66 -14.60
C SER A 437 56.02 -0.68 -13.49
N ASN A 438 55.97 0.61 -13.79
CA ASN A 438 56.37 1.71 -12.90
C ASN A 438 55.16 2.49 -12.34
N GLY A 439 54.09 1.76 -12.06
CA GLY A 439 52.83 2.28 -11.53
C GLY A 439 51.69 1.28 -11.69
N MET A 440 50.52 1.68 -11.21
CA MET A 440 49.30 0.87 -11.29
C MET A 440 48.12 1.75 -11.72
N LEU A 441 47.39 1.33 -12.75
CA LEU A 441 46.12 1.95 -13.13
C LEU A 441 44.99 1.45 -12.23
N LEU A 442 44.05 2.34 -11.86
CA LEU A 442 42.88 2.00 -11.06
C LEU A 442 41.66 1.69 -11.92
N ALA A 443 40.96 0.61 -11.59
CA ALA A 443 39.73 0.18 -12.22
C ALA A 443 38.80 -0.48 -11.19
N ALA A 444 37.49 -0.32 -11.37
CA ALA A 444 36.46 -0.95 -10.55
C ALA A 444 35.79 -2.09 -11.32
N GLY A 445 35.58 -3.24 -10.69
CA GLY A 445 34.92 -4.39 -11.28
C GLY A 445 33.77 -4.91 -10.42
N ASP A 446 32.85 -5.64 -11.04
CA ASP A 446 31.63 -6.19 -10.40
C ASP A 446 31.86 -7.43 -9.51
N GLY A 447 33.12 -7.75 -9.18
CA GLY A 447 33.51 -8.93 -8.41
C GLY A 447 33.31 -10.28 -9.12
N LYS A 448 32.57 -10.33 -10.23
CA LYS A 448 32.25 -11.54 -11.02
C LYS A 448 33.08 -11.64 -12.31
N LYS A 449 34.02 -10.71 -12.52
CA LYS A 449 34.88 -10.58 -13.72
C LYS A 449 34.08 -10.41 -15.02
N THR A 450 32.86 -9.90 -14.93
CA THR A 450 31.98 -9.68 -16.09
C THR A 450 32.07 -8.25 -16.62
N THR A 451 32.37 -7.28 -15.76
CA THR A 451 32.46 -5.86 -16.12
C THR A 451 33.65 -5.21 -15.41
N LEU A 452 34.40 -4.37 -16.14
CA LEU A 452 35.51 -3.59 -15.60
C LEU A 452 35.39 -2.14 -16.11
N ALA A 453 35.47 -1.15 -15.22
CA ALA A 453 35.42 0.27 -15.54
C ALA A 453 36.70 0.97 -15.06
N LEU A 454 37.31 1.78 -15.90
CA LEU A 454 38.48 2.58 -15.52
C LEU A 454 38.08 3.75 -14.63
N LEU A 455 38.91 4.06 -13.64
CA LEU A 455 38.70 5.24 -12.81
C LEU A 455 39.18 6.50 -13.54
N THR A 456 38.25 7.37 -13.91
CA THR A 456 38.51 8.61 -14.66
C THR A 456 37.95 9.83 -13.92
N PRO A 457 38.61 11.00 -13.97
CA PRO A 457 38.02 12.25 -13.49
C PRO A 457 36.71 12.58 -14.22
N ASP A 458 35.73 13.16 -13.52
CA ASP A 458 34.44 13.59 -14.09
C ASP A 458 34.57 14.83 -14.99
N LYS A 459 35.63 15.61 -14.79
CA LYS A 459 35.98 16.82 -15.54
C LYS A 459 37.36 16.72 -16.15
N ASP A 460 37.61 17.55 -17.16
CA ASP A 460 38.94 17.64 -17.73
C ASP A 460 39.91 18.34 -16.77
N ILE A 461 40.89 17.60 -16.26
CA ILE A 461 41.89 18.07 -15.29
C ILE A 461 43.29 18.00 -15.92
N PRO A 462 44.22 18.90 -15.58
CA PRO A 462 45.60 18.84 -16.04
C PRO A 462 46.28 17.50 -15.74
N LEU A 463 47.18 17.07 -16.65
CA LEU A 463 47.97 15.87 -16.42
C LEU A 463 48.91 16.07 -15.23
N GLY A 464 49.10 15.03 -14.44
CA GLY A 464 49.96 15.06 -13.25
C GLY A 464 49.29 15.66 -12.02
N SER A 465 48.05 16.13 -12.10
CA SER A 465 47.27 16.57 -10.93
C SER A 465 47.17 15.45 -9.89
N ARG A 466 47.48 15.78 -8.63
CA ARG A 466 47.40 14.86 -7.49
C ARG A 466 45.94 14.65 -7.09
N VAL A 467 45.56 13.40 -6.88
CA VAL A 467 44.27 13.02 -6.29
C VAL A 467 44.47 12.94 -4.78
N SER A 468 43.60 13.61 -4.02
CA SER A 468 43.75 13.85 -2.57
C SER A 468 42.47 13.62 -1.80
#